data_AF-A0A2E4EJD8-F1
#
_entry.id   AF-A0A2E4EJD8-F1
#
_cell.length_a   1.000
_cell.length_b   1.000
_cell.length_c   1.000
_cell.angle_alpha   90.00
_cell.angle_beta   90.00
_cell.angle_gamma   90.00
#
_symmetry.space_group_name_H-M   'P 1'
#
loop_
_entity.id
_entity.type
_entity.pdbx_description
1 polymer ?
#
loop_
_entity_poly.entity_id
_entity_poly.type
_entity_poly.pdbx_seq_one_letter_code
_entity_poly.pdbx_strand_id
1 'polypeptide(L)'
;MKAIYIRGHNNGNVLSTLLLDAFLEVHEVVNVVDAVGLLRSNSYSFVFIYDKTVDIPIIQADRMLSKLIDNKHIYILSNEAESFKPNGVWVQLPQHLTDLSQIVQLDIENGQEEKPSKKIDLSQISILAKNDGSFMEDILSTFIEDSKVAIESFNQSLKERDIQGIGRMAHKIKGPLNILGVNSLDQELVTLDDLGMDNSNVVDWNSVQQSIRLILESLKQILGEVQEELLESKS
;
A
#
# COMPACT_ATOMS: atom_id res chain seq x y z
N MET A 1 -6.92 -10.10 0.48
CA MET A 1 -5.76 -11.02 0.46
C MET A 1 -5.57 -11.53 1.89
N LYS A 2 -5.32 -12.82 2.13
CA LYS A 2 -5.34 -13.39 3.49
C LYS A 2 -3.93 -13.63 4.01
N ALA A 3 -3.67 -13.28 5.27
CA ALA A 3 -2.40 -13.52 5.94
C ALA A 3 -2.59 -14.23 7.28
N ILE A 4 -1.59 -15.00 7.70
CA ILE A 4 -1.51 -15.51 9.08
C ILE A 4 -0.44 -14.71 9.81
N TYR A 5 -0.77 -14.25 11.02
CA TYR A 5 0.20 -13.67 11.93
C TYR A 5 0.37 -14.58 13.14
N ILE A 6 1.58 -15.12 13.31
CA ILE A 6 1.93 -15.93 14.49
C ILE A 6 2.34 -14.97 15.60
N ARG A 7 1.38 -14.69 16.49
CA ARG A 7 1.47 -13.72 17.57
C ARG A 7 2.48 -14.16 18.61
N GLY A 8 3.23 -13.16 19.09
CA GLY A 8 4.11 -13.32 20.22
C GLY A 8 3.54 -12.94 21.59
N HIS A 9 4.06 -13.60 22.63
CA HIS A 9 3.58 -13.47 24.01
C HIS A 9 3.51 -12.03 24.57
N ASN A 10 4.30 -11.08 24.04
CA ASN A 10 4.43 -9.75 24.65
C ASN A 10 4.12 -8.52 23.75
N ASN A 11 3.86 -8.67 22.44
CA ASN A 11 3.71 -7.52 21.52
C ASN A 11 2.43 -7.54 20.66
N GLY A 12 1.51 -8.47 20.92
CA GLY A 12 0.47 -8.82 19.96
C GLY A 12 -0.71 -7.87 19.77
N ASN A 13 -0.62 -6.60 20.20
CA ASN A 13 -1.64 -5.60 19.81
C ASN A 13 -1.13 -4.62 18.74
N VAL A 14 0.18 -4.42 18.62
CA VAL A 14 0.72 -3.39 17.72
C VAL A 14 0.84 -3.95 16.31
N LEU A 15 1.41 -5.14 16.16
CA LEU A 15 1.66 -5.75 14.85
C LEU A 15 0.39 -6.24 14.13
N SER A 16 -0.61 -6.75 14.85
CA SER A 16 -1.87 -7.13 14.21
C SER A 16 -2.70 -5.94 13.76
N THR A 17 -2.72 -4.86 14.56
CA THR A 17 -3.31 -3.57 14.15
C THR A 17 -2.60 -3.01 12.92
N LEU A 18 -1.27 -3.11 12.85
CA LEU A 18 -0.47 -2.62 11.73
C LEU A 18 -0.55 -3.50 10.46
N LEU A 19 -0.80 -4.80 10.58
CA LEU A 19 -1.00 -5.69 9.42
C LEU A 19 -2.41 -5.57 8.84
N LEU A 20 -3.41 -5.22 9.66
CA LEU A 20 -4.75 -4.84 9.19
C LEU A 20 -4.71 -3.58 8.31
N ASP A 21 -3.76 -2.68 8.56
CA ASP A 21 -3.56 -1.47 7.74
C ASP A 21 -3.07 -1.76 6.31
N ALA A 22 -2.59 -2.96 6.00
CA ALA A 22 -2.07 -3.35 4.68
C ALA A 22 -3.11 -4.04 3.76
N PHE A 23 -4.41 -3.89 4.00
CA PHE A 23 -5.50 -4.57 3.24
C PHE A 23 -5.44 -6.12 3.28
N LEU A 24 -4.79 -6.66 4.31
CA LEU A 24 -4.73 -8.09 4.57
C LEU A 24 -5.83 -8.48 5.57
N GLU A 25 -6.60 -9.51 5.23
CA GLU A 25 -7.40 -10.23 6.24
C GLU A 25 -6.42 -11.08 7.04
N VAL A 26 -6.08 -10.60 8.25
CA VAL A 26 -5.07 -11.22 9.10
C VAL A 26 -5.74 -12.14 10.11
N HIS A 27 -5.36 -13.41 10.11
CA HIS A 27 -5.73 -14.35 11.15
C HIS A 27 -4.58 -14.53 12.15
N GLU A 28 -4.81 -14.10 13.40
CA GLU A 28 -3.86 -14.29 14.48
C GLU A 28 -3.89 -15.73 15.01
N VAL A 29 -2.72 -16.31 15.18
CA VAL A 29 -2.53 -17.61 15.86
C VAL A 29 -1.42 -17.52 16.89
N VAL A 30 -1.45 -18.38 17.90
CA VAL A 30 -0.52 -18.32 19.03
C VAL A 30 0.68 -19.26 18.90
N ASN A 31 0.67 -20.16 17.91
CA ASN A 31 1.75 -21.12 17.66
C ASN A 31 1.82 -21.54 16.19
N VAL A 32 2.93 -22.19 15.80
CA VAL A 32 3.16 -22.63 14.41
C VAL A 32 2.25 -23.79 14.01
N VAL A 33 1.86 -24.64 14.96
CA VAL A 33 0.99 -25.79 14.69
C VAL A 33 -0.40 -25.33 14.20
N ASP A 34 -0.97 -24.30 14.84
CA ASP A 34 -2.23 -23.70 14.45
C ASP A 34 -2.13 -23.00 13.10
N ALA A 35 -1.02 -22.29 12.85
CA ALA A 35 -0.74 -21.68 11.54
C ALA A 35 -0.75 -22.73 10.41
N VAL A 36 -0.09 -23.88 10.64
CA VAL A 36 -0.07 -25.01 9.71
C VAL A 36 -1.48 -25.58 9.49
N GLY A 37 -2.29 -25.70 10.55
CA GLY A 37 -3.68 -26.12 10.46
C GLY A 37 -4.52 -25.20 9.58
N LEU A 38 -4.35 -23.89 9.74
CA LEU A 38 -5.02 -22.88 8.93
C LEU A 38 -4.57 -22.91 7.47
N LEU A 39 -3.27 -22.98 7.18
CA LEU A 39 -2.74 -23.06 5.80
C LEU A 39 -3.25 -24.29 5.04
N ARG A 40 -3.49 -25.40 5.74
CA ARG A 40 -4.04 -26.62 5.13
C ARG A 40 -5.53 -26.52 4.84
N SER A 41 -6.26 -25.71 5.61
CA SER A 41 -7.73 -25.63 5.55
C SER A 41 -8.23 -24.42 4.77
N ASN A 42 -7.39 -23.42 4.52
CA ASN A 42 -7.76 -22.16 3.88
C ASN A 42 -6.61 -21.63 3.02
N SER A 43 -6.94 -20.82 2.02
CA SER A 43 -5.95 -20.16 1.16
C SER A 43 -5.43 -18.88 1.82
N TYR A 44 -4.16 -18.87 2.21
CA TYR A 44 -3.44 -17.67 2.63
C TYR A 44 -2.31 -17.36 1.67
N SER A 45 -2.05 -16.07 1.50
CA SER A 45 -1.03 -15.55 0.60
C SER A 45 0.27 -15.21 1.34
N PHE A 46 0.21 -15.02 2.67
CA PHE A 46 1.36 -14.57 3.48
C PHE A 46 1.35 -15.21 4.86
N VAL A 47 2.55 -15.44 5.40
CA VAL A 47 2.74 -15.83 6.80
C VAL A 47 3.77 -14.91 7.44
N PHE A 48 3.39 -14.26 8.54
CA PHE A 48 4.26 -13.40 9.33
C PHE A 48 4.57 -14.08 10.67
N ILE A 49 5.86 -14.19 11.01
CA ILE A 49 6.33 -14.89 12.22
C ILE A 49 7.24 -13.95 12.99
N TYR A 50 6.97 -13.72 14.27
CA TYR A 50 7.90 -13.00 15.12
C TYR A 50 8.90 -13.95 15.78
N ASP A 51 10.20 -13.72 15.55
CA ASP A 51 11.28 -14.69 15.81
C ASP A 51 11.42 -15.12 17.29
N LYS A 52 11.22 -14.18 18.21
CA LYS A 52 11.39 -14.39 19.67
C LYS A 52 10.22 -15.08 20.33
N THR A 53 9.18 -15.41 19.58
CA THR A 53 7.90 -15.77 20.18
C THR A 53 7.25 -17.01 19.59
N VAL A 54 8.03 -17.75 18.82
CA VAL A 54 7.63 -19.03 18.27
C VAL A 54 7.76 -20.10 19.36
N ASP A 55 6.75 -20.96 19.46
CA ASP A 55 6.71 -22.11 20.37
C ASP A 55 7.80 -23.16 20.07
N ILE A 56 8.36 -23.09 18.87
CA ILE A 56 9.44 -23.93 18.37
C ILE A 56 10.56 -23.06 17.76
N PRO A 57 11.80 -23.55 17.66
CA PRO A 57 12.88 -22.80 17.02
C PRO A 57 12.49 -22.29 15.62
N ILE A 58 12.82 -21.03 15.29
CA ILE A 58 12.41 -20.38 14.02
C ILE A 58 12.79 -21.18 12.78
N ILE A 59 13.95 -21.87 12.83
CA ILE A 59 14.44 -22.77 11.77
C ILE A 59 13.48 -23.93 11.54
N GLN A 60 12.93 -24.47 12.62
CA GLN A 60 11.96 -25.56 12.57
C GLN A 60 10.61 -25.05 12.05
N ALA A 61 10.20 -23.85 12.45
CA ALA A 61 8.98 -23.21 11.96
C ALA A 61 9.03 -22.93 10.46
N ASP A 62 10.11 -22.31 9.98
CA ASP A 62 10.39 -22.06 8.56
C ASP A 62 10.28 -23.36 7.74
N ARG A 63 10.92 -24.44 8.20
CA ARG A 63 10.84 -25.77 7.54
C ARG A 63 9.45 -26.39 7.52
N MET A 64 8.59 -26.06 8.48
CA MET A 64 7.22 -26.57 8.52
C MET A 64 6.31 -25.80 7.57
N LEU A 65 6.46 -24.48 7.52
CA LEU A 65 5.63 -23.58 6.73
C LEU A 65 6.01 -23.60 5.25
N SER A 66 7.31 -23.68 4.94
CA SER A 66 7.86 -23.79 3.57
C SER A 66 7.34 -25.00 2.77
N LYS A 67 6.80 -26.01 3.46
CA LYS A 67 6.15 -27.17 2.81
C LYS A 67 4.75 -26.85 2.29
N LEU A 68 4.16 -25.73 2.71
CA LEU A 68 2.75 -25.39 2.52
C LEU A 68 2.58 -24.07 1.76
N ILE A 69 3.56 -23.17 1.85
CA ILE A 69 3.59 -21.88 1.16
C ILE A 69 5.01 -21.60 0.67
N ASP A 70 5.14 -20.88 -0.45
CA ASP A 70 6.43 -20.48 -1.00
C ASP A 70 7.20 -19.63 0.03
N ASN A 71 8.50 -19.87 0.17
CA ASN A 71 9.38 -19.21 1.14
C ASN A 71 9.39 -17.70 0.99
N LYS A 72 9.24 -17.21 -0.25
CA LYS A 72 9.14 -15.77 -0.54
C LYS A 72 7.90 -15.10 0.07
N HIS A 73 6.96 -15.89 0.56
CA HIS A 73 5.73 -15.42 1.22
C HIS A 73 5.74 -15.67 2.73
N ILE A 74 6.88 -16.10 3.28
CA ILE A 74 7.11 -16.28 4.71
C ILE A 74 8.01 -15.16 5.19
N TYR A 75 7.49 -14.31 6.07
CA TYR A 75 8.17 -13.13 6.60
C TYR A 75 8.51 -13.34 8.07
N ILE A 76 9.81 -13.36 8.35
CA ILE A 76 10.33 -13.50 9.71
C ILE A 76 10.66 -12.09 10.21
N LEU A 77 9.91 -11.68 11.22
CA LEU A 77 10.00 -10.37 11.85
C LEU A 77 10.89 -10.49 13.10
N SER A 78 11.99 -9.73 13.14
CA SER A 78 12.91 -9.73 14.29
C SER A 78 13.36 -8.31 14.65
N ASN A 79 13.54 -8.06 15.95
CA ASN A 79 14.16 -6.83 16.43
C ASN A 79 15.70 -6.93 16.50
N GLU A 80 16.28 -8.10 16.21
CA GLU A 80 17.72 -8.34 16.21
C GLU A 80 18.25 -8.41 14.78
N ALA A 81 19.53 -8.05 14.61
CA ALA A 81 20.22 -8.23 13.34
C ALA A 81 20.36 -9.73 13.02
N GLU A 82 20.33 -10.06 11.73
CA GLU A 82 20.33 -11.41 11.18
C GLU A 82 21.41 -12.30 11.84
N SER A 83 21.00 -13.20 12.74
CA SER A 83 21.91 -14.11 13.45
C SER A 83 21.88 -15.54 12.88
N PHE A 84 20.97 -15.82 11.92
CA PHE A 84 20.81 -17.12 11.28
C PHE A 84 20.17 -16.99 9.88
N LYS A 85 20.46 -17.93 8.96
CA LYS A 85 19.92 -18.00 7.59
C LYS A 85 18.82 -19.08 7.42
N PRO A 86 17.55 -18.83 7.78
CA PRO A 86 16.39 -19.61 7.32
C PRO A 86 16.05 -19.27 5.86
N ASN A 87 15.09 -20.00 5.28
CA ASN A 87 14.78 -19.87 3.86
C ASN A 87 13.74 -18.76 3.55
N GLY A 88 12.97 -18.31 4.55
CA GLY A 88 12.04 -17.18 4.43
C GLY A 88 12.71 -15.79 4.35
N VAL A 89 11.88 -14.78 4.10
CA VAL A 89 12.27 -13.36 4.01
C VAL A 89 12.47 -12.79 5.41
N TRP A 90 13.66 -12.24 5.70
CA TRP A 90 13.90 -11.53 6.95
C TRP A 90 13.51 -10.08 6.86
N VAL A 91 12.86 -9.64 7.92
CA VAL A 91 12.49 -8.26 8.11
C VAL A 91 13.00 -7.83 9.48
N GLN A 92 14.01 -6.96 9.47
CA GLN A 92 14.46 -6.29 10.68
C GLN A 92 13.45 -5.19 11.02
N LEU A 93 12.80 -5.34 12.17
CA LEU A 93 11.87 -4.37 12.71
C LEU A 93 12.65 -3.25 13.44
N PRO A 94 12.36 -1.97 13.18
CA PRO A 94 12.94 -0.86 13.96
C PRO A 94 12.64 -1.03 15.46
N GLN A 95 13.59 -0.69 16.34
CA GLN A 95 13.41 -0.78 17.79
C GLN A 95 12.23 0.08 18.33
N HIS A 96 11.76 1.02 17.51
CA HIS A 96 10.52 1.78 17.71
C HIS A 96 9.58 1.54 16.52
N LEU A 97 8.77 0.49 16.61
CA LEU A 97 7.72 0.22 15.64
C LEU A 97 6.58 1.23 15.79
N THR A 98 6.65 2.31 15.02
CA THR A 98 5.53 3.23 14.83
C THR A 98 4.96 3.22 13.42
N ASP A 99 5.65 2.62 12.43
CA ASP A 99 5.19 2.60 11.05
C ASP A 99 5.89 1.48 10.24
N LEU A 100 5.11 0.61 9.59
CA LEU A 100 5.58 -0.52 8.76
C LEU A 100 5.52 -0.23 7.25
N SER A 101 5.11 0.97 6.82
CA SER A 101 5.18 1.38 5.41
C SER A 101 6.59 1.25 4.82
N GLN A 102 7.63 1.35 5.67
CA GLN A 102 9.03 1.21 5.29
C GLN A 102 9.47 -0.24 5.06
N ILE A 103 8.73 -1.22 5.58
CA ILE A 103 9.09 -2.64 5.47
C ILE A 103 8.58 -3.25 4.16
N VAL A 104 7.45 -2.77 3.64
CA VAL A 104 6.97 -3.12 2.29
C VAL A 104 7.95 -2.63 1.22
N GLN A 105 8.76 -1.61 1.54
CA GLN A 105 9.77 -1.05 0.64
C GLN A 105 11.06 -1.90 0.57
N LEU A 106 11.32 -2.77 1.55
CA LEU A 106 12.52 -3.62 1.60
C LEU A 106 12.45 -4.87 0.70
N ASP A 107 11.27 -5.23 0.20
CA ASP A 107 11.10 -6.31 -0.80
C ASP A 107 11.40 -5.85 -2.23
N ILE A 108 11.54 -4.55 -2.48
CA ILE A 108 11.73 -3.99 -3.82
C ILE A 108 13.21 -4.04 -4.26
N GLU A 109 14.17 -4.19 -3.34
CA GLU A 109 15.60 -4.09 -3.67
C GLU A 109 16.34 -5.43 -3.86
N ASN A 110 15.71 -6.60 -3.66
CA ASN A 110 16.39 -7.90 -3.81
C ASN A 110 15.69 -8.92 -4.75
N GLY A 111 14.63 -8.53 -5.44
CA GLY A 111 14.05 -9.30 -6.54
C GLY A 111 14.43 -8.67 -7.88
N GLN A 112 14.87 -9.48 -8.86
CA GLN A 112 15.30 -9.04 -10.18
C GLN A 112 14.38 -7.99 -10.81
N GLU A 113 14.97 -6.98 -11.45
CA GLU A 113 14.31 -5.91 -12.22
C GLU A 113 13.21 -6.46 -13.16
N GLU A 114 11.98 -6.46 -12.69
CA GLU A 114 10.84 -6.15 -13.55
C GLU A 114 10.49 -4.69 -13.27
N LYS A 115 10.66 -3.83 -14.28
CA LYS A 115 10.20 -2.44 -14.20
C LYS A 115 8.77 -2.44 -13.62
N PRO A 116 8.48 -1.65 -12.57
CA PRO A 116 7.10 -1.54 -12.08
C PRO A 116 6.22 -1.20 -13.28
N SER A 117 5.14 -1.96 -13.48
CA SER A 117 4.19 -1.64 -14.53
C SER A 117 3.65 -0.23 -14.24
N LYS A 118 3.98 0.74 -15.11
CA LYS A 118 3.54 2.13 -14.98
C LYS A 118 2.03 2.17 -14.75
N LYS A 119 1.60 2.93 -13.74
CA LYS A 119 0.18 3.18 -13.45
C LYS A 119 -0.43 4.17 -14.43
N ILE A 120 0.38 5.01 -15.06
CA ILE A 120 -0.06 5.98 -16.07
C ILE A 120 -0.08 5.38 -17.48
N ASP A 121 -1.09 5.75 -18.25
CA ASP A 121 -1.20 5.50 -19.69
C ASP A 121 -1.31 6.84 -20.45
N LEU A 122 -0.20 7.25 -21.05
CA LEU A 122 -0.11 8.49 -21.81
C LEU A 122 -0.57 8.35 -23.28
N SER A 123 -1.06 7.19 -23.69
CA SER A 123 -1.47 6.95 -25.09
C SER A 123 -2.51 7.96 -25.58
N GLN A 124 -3.49 8.30 -24.74
CA GLN A 124 -4.52 9.27 -25.07
C GLN A 124 -3.95 10.68 -25.24
N ILE A 125 -3.08 11.10 -24.33
CA ILE A 125 -2.46 12.43 -24.39
C ILE A 125 -1.52 12.51 -25.58
N SER A 126 -0.76 11.46 -25.88
CA SER A 126 0.14 11.41 -27.04
C SER A 126 -0.62 11.57 -28.36
N ILE A 127 -1.79 10.92 -28.48
CA ILE A 127 -2.70 11.09 -29.64
C ILE A 127 -3.23 12.52 -29.74
N LEU A 128 -3.63 13.11 -28.61
CA LEU A 128 -4.14 14.49 -28.55
C LEU A 128 -3.05 15.53 -28.86
N ALA A 129 -1.84 15.29 -28.38
CA ALA A 129 -0.68 16.14 -28.56
C ALA A 129 -0.21 16.18 -30.02
N LYS A 130 -0.48 15.15 -30.84
CA LYS A 130 -0.05 15.09 -32.26
C LYS A 130 1.44 15.43 -32.47
N ASN A 131 2.31 14.98 -31.57
CA ASN A 131 3.75 15.31 -31.51
C ASN A 131 4.09 16.74 -31.08
N ASP A 132 3.15 17.48 -30.50
CA ASP A 132 3.45 18.73 -29.79
C ASP A 132 3.99 18.42 -28.39
N GLY A 133 5.32 18.38 -28.29
CA GLY A 133 6.00 18.16 -27.01
C GLY A 133 5.67 19.22 -25.97
N SER A 134 5.40 20.47 -26.39
CA SER A 134 5.06 21.56 -25.45
C SER A 134 3.70 21.34 -24.81
N PHE A 135 2.74 20.79 -25.56
CA PHE A 135 1.43 20.43 -25.02
C PHE A 135 1.50 19.30 -23.97
N MET A 136 2.35 18.30 -24.21
CA MET A 136 2.58 17.23 -23.23
C MET A 136 3.20 17.78 -21.95
N GLU A 137 4.23 18.62 -22.08
CA GLU A 137 4.89 19.25 -20.92
C GLU A 137 3.91 20.09 -20.10
N ASP A 138 3.03 20.87 -20.75
CA ASP A 138 2.02 21.68 -20.09
C ASP A 138 1.02 20.82 -19.30
N ILE A 139 0.54 19.72 -19.88
CA ILE A 139 -0.39 18.79 -19.20
C ILE A 139 0.27 18.15 -17.99
N LEU A 140 1.46 17.57 -18.16
CA LEU A 140 2.17 16.88 -17.08
C LEU A 140 2.56 17.85 -15.95
N SER A 141 2.99 19.07 -16.29
CA SER A 141 3.34 20.10 -15.31
C SER A 141 2.11 20.56 -14.53
N THR A 142 0.98 20.79 -15.22
CA THR A 142 -0.29 21.15 -14.59
C THR A 142 -0.77 20.05 -13.65
N PHE A 143 -0.67 18.79 -14.08
CA PHE A 143 -1.03 17.64 -13.24
C PHE A 143 -0.18 17.58 -11.95
N ILE A 144 1.13 17.83 -12.05
CA ILE A 144 2.02 17.83 -10.88
C ILE A 144 1.59 18.90 -9.88
N GLU A 145 1.28 20.11 -10.35
CA GLU A 145 0.87 21.22 -9.49
C GLU A 145 -0.49 20.94 -8.83
N ASP A 146 -1.49 20.55 -9.62
CA ASP A 146 -2.83 20.23 -9.12
C ASP A 146 -2.80 19.07 -8.11
N SER A 147 -1.98 18.05 -8.35
CA SER A 147 -1.85 16.90 -7.45
C SER A 147 -1.22 17.27 -6.10
N LYS A 148 -0.23 18.17 -6.09
CA LYS A 148 0.35 18.68 -4.82
C LYS A 148 -0.70 19.41 -4.00
N VAL A 149 -1.46 20.29 -4.64
CA VAL A 149 -2.57 21.02 -3.99
C VAL A 149 -3.64 20.04 -3.48
N ALA A 150 -3.94 18.99 -4.25
CA ALA A 150 -4.91 17.97 -3.84
C ALA A 150 -4.45 17.19 -2.61
N ILE A 151 -3.17 16.77 -2.58
CA ILE A 151 -2.58 16.07 -1.43
C ILE A 151 -2.68 16.93 -0.16
N GLU A 152 -2.30 18.21 -0.23
CA GLU A 152 -2.39 19.12 0.91
C GLU A 152 -3.84 19.31 1.37
N SER A 153 -4.76 19.49 0.42
CA SER A 153 -6.17 19.72 0.71
C SER A 153 -6.88 18.50 1.29
N PHE A 154 -6.57 17.29 0.83
CA PHE A 154 -7.08 16.05 1.43
C PHE A 154 -6.61 15.90 2.87
N ASN A 155 -5.32 16.13 3.14
CA ASN A 155 -4.77 16.05 4.49
C ASN A 155 -5.42 17.08 5.42
N GLN A 156 -5.59 18.32 4.95
CA GLN A 156 -6.24 19.37 5.74
C GLN A 156 -7.71 19.05 6.01
N SER A 157 -8.47 18.66 4.99
CA SER A 157 -9.90 18.35 5.12
C SER A 157 -10.13 17.14 6.02
N LEU A 158 -9.25 16.14 5.97
CA LEU A 158 -9.28 14.98 6.87
C LEU A 158 -9.04 15.41 8.33
N LYS A 159 -8.04 16.27 8.57
CA LYS A 159 -7.74 16.82 9.90
C LYS A 159 -8.91 17.62 10.47
N GLU A 160 -9.57 18.41 9.64
CA GLU A 160 -10.71 19.25 10.02
C GLU A 160 -12.04 18.49 10.04
N ARG A 161 -12.06 17.23 9.58
CA ARG A 161 -13.27 16.44 9.35
C ARG A 161 -14.28 17.16 8.44
N ASP A 162 -13.78 17.84 7.40
CA ASP A 162 -14.58 18.49 6.36
C ASP A 162 -14.91 17.50 5.23
N ILE A 163 -16.04 16.78 5.36
CA ILE A 163 -16.48 15.81 4.35
C ILE A 163 -16.79 16.47 3.00
N GLN A 164 -17.29 17.70 3.02
CA GLN A 164 -17.58 18.44 1.79
C GLN A 164 -16.28 18.85 1.10
N GLY A 165 -15.26 19.24 1.87
CA GLY A 165 -13.90 19.50 1.38
C GLY A 165 -13.28 18.27 0.72
N ILE A 166 -13.43 17.11 1.35
CA ILE A 166 -12.97 15.83 0.82
C ILE A 166 -13.66 15.51 -0.51
N GLY A 167 -14.99 15.61 -0.59
CA GLY A 167 -15.72 15.31 -1.83
C GLY A 167 -15.38 16.28 -2.96
N ARG A 168 -15.31 17.59 -2.68
CA ARG A 168 -14.86 18.59 -3.67
C ARG A 168 -13.47 18.26 -4.23
N MET A 169 -12.56 17.78 -3.38
CA MET A 169 -11.22 17.41 -3.83
C MET A 169 -11.21 16.12 -4.65
N ALA A 170 -11.99 15.12 -4.25
CA ALA A 170 -12.17 13.89 -5.02
C ALA A 170 -12.72 14.18 -6.43
N HIS A 171 -13.74 15.05 -6.53
CA HIS A 171 -14.27 15.51 -7.81
C HIS A 171 -13.20 16.19 -8.67
N LYS A 172 -12.43 17.12 -8.08
CA LYS A 172 -11.44 17.92 -8.80
C LYS A 172 -10.31 17.07 -9.35
N ILE A 173 -9.80 16.09 -8.59
CA ILE A 173 -8.64 15.29 -9.01
C ILE A 173 -8.99 14.16 -9.99
N LYS A 174 -10.28 13.76 -10.07
CA LYS A 174 -10.75 12.70 -10.96
C LYS A 174 -10.48 12.99 -12.44
N GLY A 175 -10.74 14.22 -12.89
CA GLY A 175 -10.49 14.62 -14.28
C GLY A 175 -9.02 14.48 -14.70
N PRO A 176 -8.07 15.10 -13.97
CA PRO A 176 -6.64 14.96 -14.22
C PRO A 176 -6.15 13.50 -14.23
N LEU A 177 -6.64 12.65 -13.31
CA LEU A 177 -6.30 11.22 -13.28
C LEU A 177 -6.79 10.46 -14.51
N ASN A 178 -8.02 10.73 -14.95
CA ASN A 178 -8.59 10.11 -16.14
C ASN A 178 -7.82 10.48 -17.41
N ILE A 179 -7.33 11.71 -17.51
CA ILE A 179 -6.48 12.16 -18.62
C ILE A 179 -5.19 11.34 -18.71
N LEU A 180 -4.62 10.94 -17.55
CA LEU A 180 -3.45 10.06 -17.46
C LEU A 180 -3.80 8.56 -17.53
N GLY A 181 -5.06 8.20 -17.80
CA GLY A 181 -5.51 6.80 -17.88
C GLY A 181 -5.55 6.06 -16.54
N VAL A 182 -5.53 6.78 -15.42
CA VAL A 182 -5.54 6.17 -14.07
C VAL A 182 -6.97 5.89 -13.64
N ASN A 183 -7.44 4.66 -13.88
CA ASN A 183 -8.80 4.24 -13.53
C ASN A 183 -8.88 3.45 -12.21
N SER A 184 -7.74 3.11 -11.61
CA SER A 184 -7.67 2.27 -10.40
C SER A 184 -8.21 2.94 -9.14
N LEU A 185 -8.47 4.25 -9.17
CA LEU A 185 -8.99 5.04 -8.04
C LEU A 185 -10.45 5.49 -8.22
N ASP A 186 -11.10 5.09 -9.31
CA ASP A 186 -12.43 5.59 -9.65
C ASP A 186 -13.46 5.32 -8.56
N GLN A 187 -13.41 4.13 -7.96
CA GLN A 187 -14.36 3.73 -6.94
C GLN A 187 -14.23 4.61 -5.69
N GLU A 188 -13.02 4.82 -5.20
CA GLU A 188 -12.72 5.64 -4.03
C GLU A 188 -13.10 7.10 -4.29
N LEU A 189 -12.75 7.64 -5.47
CA LEU A 189 -13.05 9.02 -5.83
C LEU A 189 -14.55 9.27 -5.95
N VAL A 190 -15.30 8.37 -6.59
CA VAL A 190 -16.77 8.47 -6.67
C VAL A 190 -17.38 8.39 -5.29
N THR A 191 -16.94 7.46 -4.45
CA THR A 191 -17.47 7.29 -3.09
C THR A 191 -17.27 8.57 -2.27
N LEU A 192 -16.09 9.17 -2.31
CA LEU A 192 -15.80 10.40 -1.57
C LEU A 192 -16.53 11.62 -2.15
N ASP A 193 -16.67 11.72 -3.47
CA ASP A 193 -17.45 12.76 -4.14
C ASP A 193 -18.92 12.71 -3.70
N ASP A 194 -19.54 11.54 -3.80
CA ASP A 194 -20.94 11.31 -3.40
C ASP A 194 -21.16 11.65 -1.91
N LEU A 195 -20.23 11.22 -1.03
CA LEU A 195 -20.29 11.54 0.40
C LEU A 195 -20.18 13.04 0.69
N GLY A 196 -19.40 13.79 -0.10
CA GLY A 196 -19.29 15.23 0.06
C GLY A 196 -20.50 16.01 -0.46
N MET A 197 -21.30 15.39 -1.35
CA MET A 197 -22.57 15.95 -1.84
C MET A 197 -23.76 15.59 -0.95
N ASP A 198 -23.69 14.48 -0.21
CA ASP A 198 -24.72 14.08 0.73
C ASP A 198 -24.74 15.02 1.95
N ASN A 199 -25.95 15.43 2.37
CA ASN A 199 -26.18 16.24 3.56
C ASN A 199 -26.51 15.37 4.79
N SER A 200 -26.25 14.07 4.73
CA SER A 200 -26.46 13.18 5.87
C SER A 200 -25.45 13.47 6.99
N ASN A 201 -25.92 13.42 8.23
CA ASN A 201 -25.10 13.71 9.42
C ASN A 201 -24.28 12.50 9.88
N VAL A 202 -24.33 11.38 9.17
CA VAL A 202 -23.69 10.12 9.58
C VAL A 202 -22.62 9.76 8.57
N VAL A 203 -21.37 10.11 8.90
CA VAL A 203 -20.19 9.80 8.09
C VAL A 203 -19.37 8.72 8.79
N ASP A 204 -19.09 7.63 8.09
CA ASP A 204 -18.12 6.62 8.54
C ASP A 204 -16.69 7.11 8.24
N TRP A 205 -16.10 7.78 9.22
CA TRP A 205 -14.76 8.36 9.10
C TRP A 205 -13.65 7.32 8.93
N ASN A 206 -13.85 6.06 9.33
CA ASN A 206 -12.85 5.02 9.11
C ASN A 206 -12.74 4.68 7.63
N SER A 207 -13.88 4.48 6.97
CA SER A 207 -13.95 4.24 5.53
C SER A 207 -13.40 5.43 4.73
N VAL A 208 -13.77 6.66 5.12
CA VAL A 208 -13.24 7.89 4.49
C VAL A 208 -11.72 7.97 4.61
N GLN A 209 -11.16 7.71 5.79
CA GLN A 209 -9.72 7.73 6.01
C GLN A 209 -8.99 6.67 5.17
N GLN A 210 -9.56 5.47 5.03
CA GLN A 210 -9.00 4.41 4.19
C GLN A 210 -8.98 4.80 2.71
N SER A 211 -10.08 5.35 2.18
CA SER A 211 -10.16 5.82 0.79
C SER A 211 -9.16 6.96 0.52
N ILE A 212 -9.06 7.94 1.42
CA ILE A 212 -8.09 9.03 1.27
C ILE A 212 -6.66 8.49 1.30
N ARG A 213 -6.34 7.52 2.17
CA ARG A 213 -5.01 6.91 2.21
C ARG A 213 -4.64 6.27 0.87
N LEU A 214 -5.53 5.48 0.28
CA LEU A 214 -5.32 4.84 -1.04
C LEU A 214 -5.07 5.87 -2.14
N ILE A 215 -5.85 6.94 -2.14
CA ILE A 215 -5.71 8.04 -3.10
C ILE A 215 -4.36 8.73 -2.93
N LEU A 216 -3.96 9.07 -1.69
CA LEU A 216 -2.70 9.76 -1.41
C LEU A 216 -1.47 8.91 -1.77
N GLU A 217 -1.49 7.61 -1.46
CA GLU A 217 -0.40 6.70 -1.83
C GLU A 217 -0.27 6.56 -3.35
N SER A 218 -1.40 6.41 -4.03
CA SER A 218 -1.40 6.30 -5.49
C SER A 218 -0.98 7.60 -6.16
N LEU A 219 -1.44 8.76 -5.68
CA LEU A 219 -1.01 10.07 -6.20
C LEU A 219 0.50 10.27 -6.05
N LYS A 220 1.11 9.86 -4.93
CA LYS A 220 2.56 9.93 -4.76
C LYS A 220 3.32 9.09 -5.80
N GLN A 221 2.85 7.87 -6.06
CA GLN A 221 3.46 7.02 -7.07
C GLN A 221 3.30 7.61 -8.47
N ILE A 222 2.09 8.04 -8.83
CA ILE A 222 1.78 8.64 -10.13
C ILE A 222 2.60 9.91 -10.36
N LEU A 223 2.77 10.74 -9.32
CA LEU A 223 3.64 11.91 -9.38
C LEU A 223 5.09 11.56 -9.70
N GLY A 224 5.62 10.47 -9.14
CA GLY A 224 6.95 9.96 -9.49
C GLY A 224 7.05 9.57 -10.96
N GLU A 225 6.09 8.77 -11.44
CA GLU A 225 6.04 8.33 -12.84
C GLU A 225 5.91 9.52 -13.82
N VAL A 226 5.06 10.51 -13.51
CA VAL A 226 4.89 11.72 -14.33
C VAL A 226 6.15 12.59 -14.36
N GLN A 227 6.88 12.66 -13.24
CA GLN A 227 8.16 13.38 -13.18
C GLN A 227 9.24 12.72 -14.02
N GLU A 228 9.32 11.38 -14.02
CA GLU A 228 10.23 10.63 -14.89
C GLU A 228 9.92 10.89 -16.37
N GLU A 229 8.66 10.82 -16.77
CA GLU A 229 8.23 11.09 -18.16
C GLU A 229 8.59 12.52 -18.61
N LEU A 230 8.40 13.51 -17.73
CA LEU A 230 8.73 14.90 -18.03
C LEU A 230 10.25 15.14 -18.17
N LEU A 231 11.08 14.31 -17.53
CA LEU A 231 12.53 14.36 -17.70
C LEU A 231 12.96 13.67 -18.99
N GLU A 232 12.34 12.54 -19.33
CA GLU A 232 12.57 11.82 -20.59
C GLU A 232 12.15 12.67 -21.81
N SER A 233 11.06 13.46 -21.71
CA SER A 233 10.61 14.32 -22.83
C SER A 233 11.54 15.49 -23.15
N LYS A 234 12.43 15.86 -22.23
CA LYS A 234 13.39 16.97 -22.36
C LYS A 234 14.78 16.55 -22.86
N SER A 235 15.03 15.25 -22.97
CA SER A 235 16.31 14.65 -23.36
C SER A 235 16.37 14.32 -24.85
#